data_AF-A0A2N0NN18-F1
#
_entry.id   AF-A0A2N0NN18-F1
#
_cell.length_a   1.000
_cell.length_b   1.000
_cell.length_c   1.000
_cell.angle_alpha   90.00
_cell.angle_beta   90.00
_cell.angle_gamma   90.00
#
_symmetry.space_group_name_H-M   'P 1'
#
loop_
_entity.id
_entity.type
_entity.pdbx_description
1 polymer ?
#
loop_
_entity_poly.entity_id
_entity_poly.type
_entity_poly.pdbx_seq_one_letter_code
_entity_poly.pdbx_strand_id
1 'polypeptide(L)'
;MSRARTSDDIWWARIFDRLDEFLHNYPKLPKNSITENNLPLHIGSKVTIKNYNTFLHHYGSSGYKFRFNLNSDNTTGEVYIIGMTSTAHEDIIIRLQEFFKVPNNGVVDDPPIIVTGQVRK
;
A
#
# COMPACT_ATOMS: atom_id res chain seq x y z
N MET A 1 39.19 -3.00 28.05
CA MET A 1 39.94 -2.61 26.82
C MET A 1 38.94 -2.42 25.70
N SER A 2 38.72 -1.19 25.24
CA SER A 2 37.81 -0.90 24.13
C SER A 2 38.56 -1.11 22.81
N ARG A 3 38.10 -2.06 21.97
CA ARG A 3 38.63 -2.22 20.60
C ARG A 3 38.29 -0.96 19.80
N ALA A 4 39.30 -0.33 19.22
CA ALA A 4 39.10 0.73 18.23
C ALA A 4 38.45 0.12 16.98
N ARG A 5 37.32 0.69 16.54
CA ARG A 5 36.64 0.28 15.29
C ARG A 5 37.49 0.72 14.11
N THR A 6 37.77 -0.19 13.17
CA THR A 6 38.57 0.09 11.97
C THR A 6 37.71 0.80 10.92
N SER A 7 38.36 1.45 9.93
CA SER A 7 37.70 2.23 8.87
C SER A 7 36.63 1.43 8.12
N ASP A 8 36.85 0.13 7.92
CA ASP A 8 35.90 -0.77 7.25
C ASP A 8 34.63 -1.00 8.08
N ASP A 9 34.75 -1.13 9.41
CA ASP A 9 33.60 -1.25 10.31
C ASP A 9 32.71 0.01 10.27
N ILE A 10 33.32 1.19 10.08
CA ILE A 10 32.63 2.48 10.00
C ILE A 10 31.92 2.63 8.64
N TRP A 11 32.53 2.16 7.55
CA TRP A 11 31.96 2.22 6.21
C TRP A 11 30.75 1.30 6.06
N TRP A 12 30.83 0.05 6.55
CA TRP A 12 29.71 -0.88 6.56
C TRP A 12 28.56 -0.40 7.42
N ALA A 13 28.84 0.13 8.62
CA ALA A 13 27.81 0.71 9.49
C ALA A 13 27.02 1.81 8.75
N ARG A 14 27.69 2.72 8.04
CA ARG A 14 27.02 3.77 7.23
C ARG A 14 26.16 3.23 6.09
N ILE A 15 26.57 2.14 5.46
CA ILE A 15 25.80 1.51 4.38
C ILE A 15 24.55 0.84 4.95
N PHE A 16 24.71 0.11 6.06
CA PHE A 16 23.57 -0.48 6.76
C PHE A 16 22.64 0.60 7.27
N ASP A 17 23.13 1.69 7.87
CA ASP A 17 22.29 2.82 8.31
C ASP A 17 21.51 3.45 7.14
N ARG A 18 22.13 3.62 5.97
CA ARG A 18 21.44 4.11 4.76
C ARG A 18 20.39 3.14 4.23
N LEU A 19 20.71 1.84 4.21
CA LEU A 19 19.76 0.80 3.78
C LEU A 19 18.61 0.69 4.78
N ASP A 20 18.91 0.77 6.07
CA ASP A 20 17.93 0.70 7.14
C ASP A 20 17.03 1.93 7.10
N GLU A 21 17.57 3.14 6.93
CA GLU A 21 16.82 4.37 6.67
C GLU A 21 15.92 4.23 5.41
N PHE A 22 16.46 3.65 4.33
CA PHE A 22 15.70 3.42 3.10
C PHE A 22 14.54 2.43 3.27
N LEU A 23 14.73 1.39 4.10
CA LEU A 23 13.73 0.36 4.40
C LEU A 23 12.76 0.74 5.52
N HIS A 24 13.13 1.69 6.37
CA HIS A 24 12.28 2.25 7.43
C HIS A 24 11.33 3.32 6.89
N ASN A 25 11.74 4.07 5.86
CA ASN A 25 10.93 5.11 5.22
C ASN A 25 10.00 4.57 4.12
N TYR A 26 9.72 3.27 4.12
CA TYR A 26 8.82 2.62 3.20
C TYR A 26 7.55 2.17 3.93
N PRO A 27 6.35 2.49 3.44
CA PRO A 27 5.12 2.04 4.08
C PRO A 27 5.03 0.51 4.11
N LYS A 28 4.53 -0.05 5.20
CA LYS A 28 4.42 -1.50 5.40
C LYS A 28 2.98 -1.90 5.69
N LEU A 29 2.45 -2.81 4.88
CA LEU A 29 1.12 -3.37 5.14
C LEU A 29 1.12 -4.15 6.46
N PRO A 30 -0.01 -4.14 7.20
CA PRO A 30 -0.16 -4.94 8.39
C PRO A 30 -0.03 -6.43 8.05
N LYS A 31 0.69 -7.17 8.90
CA LYS A 31 0.86 -8.63 8.74
C LYS A 31 -0.39 -9.42 9.08
N ASN A 32 -1.22 -8.88 9.98
CA ASN A 32 -2.46 -9.49 10.44
C ASN A 32 -3.66 -8.78 9.81
N SER A 33 -4.80 -9.47 9.73
CA SER A 33 -6.06 -8.85 9.34
C SER A 33 -6.39 -7.67 10.26
N ILE A 34 -6.73 -6.54 9.68
CA ILE A 34 -7.18 -5.35 10.42
C ILE A 34 -8.70 -5.25 10.36
N THR A 35 -9.29 -4.68 11.40
CA THR A 35 -10.73 -4.36 11.45
C THR A 35 -10.92 -2.87 11.17
N GLU A 36 -12.04 -2.50 10.53
CA GLU A 36 -12.38 -1.10 10.23
C GLU A 36 -12.35 -0.20 11.48
N ASN A 37 -12.70 -0.74 12.65
CA ASN A 37 -12.69 -0.01 13.93
C ASN A 37 -11.27 0.44 14.37
N ASN A 38 -10.21 -0.13 13.79
CA ASN A 38 -8.82 0.22 14.11
C ASN A 38 -8.24 1.29 13.18
N LEU A 39 -9.08 1.89 12.33
CA LEU A 39 -8.68 2.93 11.39
C LEU A 39 -8.85 4.34 12.01
N PRO A 40 -7.99 5.32 11.65
CA PRO A 40 -6.88 5.20 10.71
C PRO A 40 -5.67 4.48 11.32
N LEU A 41 -5.07 3.56 10.56
CA LEU A 41 -3.88 2.81 10.98
C LEU A 41 -2.63 3.42 10.34
N HIS A 42 -1.67 3.83 11.15
CA HIS A 42 -0.37 4.33 10.69
C HIS A 42 0.51 3.19 10.17
N ILE A 43 1.07 3.36 8.97
CA ILE A 43 1.85 2.31 8.28
C ILE A 43 3.21 2.79 7.74
N GLY A 44 3.53 4.07 7.87
CA GLY A 44 4.82 4.60 7.42
C GLY A 44 5.04 6.04 7.89
N SER A 45 6.28 6.33 8.28
CA SER A 45 6.73 7.66 8.72
C SER A 45 7.87 8.15 7.86
N LYS A 46 7.98 9.48 7.73
CA LYS A 46 9.00 10.16 6.91
C LYS A 46 9.12 9.60 5.48
N VAL A 47 7.97 9.22 4.92
CA VAL A 47 7.88 8.62 3.59
C VAL A 47 7.93 9.73 2.55
N THR A 48 8.83 9.61 1.56
CA THR A 48 8.86 10.54 0.44
C THR A 48 7.69 10.26 -0.52
N ILE A 49 7.24 11.27 -1.27
CA ILE A 49 6.20 11.09 -2.30
C ILE A 49 6.58 10.00 -3.31
N LYS A 50 7.88 9.91 -3.68
CA LYS A 50 8.38 8.87 -4.57
C LYS A 50 8.15 7.47 -4.00
N ASN A 51 8.54 7.25 -2.73
CA ASN A 51 8.36 5.95 -2.07
C ASN A 51 6.87 5.62 -1.91
N TYR A 52 6.03 6.61 -1.58
CA TYR A 52 4.59 6.44 -1.51
C TYR A 52 3.99 6.03 -2.86
N ASN A 53 4.40 6.66 -3.96
CA ASN A 53 3.91 6.32 -5.29
C ASN A 53 4.35 4.92 -5.73
N THR A 54 5.60 4.53 -5.44
CA THR A 54 6.06 3.16 -5.70
C THR A 54 5.28 2.15 -4.84
N PHE A 55 5.00 2.48 -3.57
CA PHE A 55 4.14 1.66 -2.72
C PHE A 55 2.73 1.51 -3.31
N LEU A 56 2.09 2.60 -3.75
CA LEU A 56 0.77 2.55 -4.38
C LEU A 56 0.75 1.74 -5.67
N HIS A 57 1.82 1.81 -6.47
CA HIS A 57 1.92 0.99 -7.69
C HIS A 57 1.85 -0.52 -7.37
N HIS A 58 2.44 -0.95 -6.26
CA HIS A 58 2.44 -2.36 -5.86
C HIS A 58 1.21 -2.78 -5.04
N TYR A 59 0.65 -1.87 -4.24
CA TYR A 59 -0.36 -2.19 -3.23
C TYR A 59 -1.66 -1.40 -3.36
N GLY A 60 -1.84 -0.60 -4.41
CA GLY A 60 -3.07 0.20 -4.63
C GLY A 60 -4.33 -0.66 -4.70
N SER A 61 -4.20 -1.90 -5.18
CA SER A 61 -5.29 -2.90 -5.25
C SER A 61 -5.26 -3.91 -4.09
N SER A 62 -4.65 -3.56 -2.96
CA SER A 62 -4.55 -4.45 -1.79
C SER A 62 -5.84 -4.53 -0.96
N GLY A 63 -6.84 -3.70 -1.28
CA GLY A 63 -8.12 -3.65 -0.59
C GLY A 63 -8.15 -2.66 0.55
N TYR A 64 -7.15 -1.78 0.57
CA TYR A 64 -7.02 -0.68 1.51
C TYR A 64 -7.06 0.66 0.76
N LYS A 65 -7.65 1.66 1.42
CA LYS A 65 -7.56 3.06 1.01
C LYS A 65 -6.45 3.71 1.83
N PHE A 66 -5.50 4.31 1.13
CA PHE A 66 -4.35 4.96 1.75
C PHE A 66 -4.50 6.48 1.77
N ARG A 67 -3.96 7.10 2.80
CA ARG A 67 -3.82 8.56 2.92
C ARG A 67 -2.37 8.91 3.18
N PHE A 68 -1.86 9.87 2.40
CA PHE A 68 -0.56 10.49 2.61
C PHE A 68 -0.76 11.88 3.20
N ASN A 69 -0.18 12.13 4.37
CA ASN A 69 -0.19 13.43 5.03
C ASN A 69 1.21 14.05 4.95
N LEU A 70 1.35 15.15 4.21
CA LEU A 70 2.63 15.84 4.06
C LEU A 70 3.07 16.47 5.39
N ASN A 71 4.33 16.27 5.76
CA ASN A 71 4.94 16.86 6.94
C ASN A 71 5.33 18.33 6.69
N SER A 72 5.63 19.07 7.77
CA SER A 72 6.05 20.47 7.69
C SER A 72 7.38 20.68 6.95
N ASP A 73 8.16 19.62 6.76
CA ASP A 73 9.38 19.63 5.94
C ASP A 73 9.12 19.69 4.43
N ASN A 74 7.84 19.61 4.02
CA ASN A 74 7.35 19.62 2.63
C ASN A 74 7.99 18.58 1.71
N THR A 75 8.69 17.59 2.26
CA THR A 75 9.48 16.61 1.50
C THR A 75 9.13 15.18 1.89
N THR A 76 8.68 14.98 3.12
CA THR A 76 8.24 13.68 3.64
C THR A 76 6.80 13.75 4.14
N GLY A 77 6.22 12.59 4.43
CA GLY A 77 4.88 12.50 4.99
C GLY A 77 4.64 11.20 5.72
N GLU A 78 3.49 11.17 6.38
CA GLU A 78 2.99 10.03 7.14
C GLU A 78 1.93 9.30 6.32
N VAL A 79 1.97 7.97 6.32
CA VAL A 79 1.07 7.13 5.51
C VAL A 79 0.16 6.33 6.42
N TYR A 80 -1.13 6.36 6.10
CA TYR A 80 -2.18 5.69 6.86
C TYR A 80 -3.05 4.83 5.95
N ILE A 81 -3.54 3.72 6.50
CA ILE A 81 -4.75 3.07 6.00
C ILE A 81 -5.94 3.80 6.62
N ILE A 82 -6.84 4.30 5.79
CA ILE A 82 -8.02 5.07 6.21
C ILE A 82 -9.34 4.39 5.86
N GLY A 83 -9.27 3.30 5.11
CA GLY A 83 -10.43 2.51 4.74
C GLY A 83 -10.01 1.16 4.19
N MET A 84 -10.96 0.26 4.06
CA MET A 84 -10.76 -1.04 3.41
C MET A 84 -11.98 -1.39 2.56
N THR A 85 -11.83 -2.37 1.68
CA THR A 85 -12.93 -2.90 0.88
C THR A 85 -13.94 -3.57 1.82
N SER A 86 -15.15 -3.01 1.91
CA SER A 86 -16.24 -3.59 2.68
C SER A 86 -16.97 -4.66 1.87
N THR A 87 -17.75 -5.51 2.53
CA THR A 87 -18.67 -6.43 1.85
C THR A 87 -19.63 -5.68 0.93
N ALA A 88 -20.11 -4.50 1.33
CA ALA A 88 -20.97 -3.69 0.47
C ALA A 88 -20.26 -3.21 -0.81
N HIS A 89 -18.96 -2.89 -0.74
CA HIS A 89 -18.19 -2.56 -1.95
C HIS A 89 -18.11 -3.78 -2.87
N GLU A 90 -17.82 -4.95 -2.32
CA GLU A 90 -17.77 -6.21 -3.05
C GLU A 90 -19.09 -6.53 -3.75
N ASP A 91 -20.21 -6.44 -3.01
CA ASP A 91 -21.55 -6.66 -3.55
C ASP A 91 -21.86 -5.73 -4.72
N ILE A 92 -21.46 -4.46 -4.64
CA ILE A 92 -21.62 -3.49 -5.73
C ILE A 92 -20.76 -3.88 -6.94
N ILE A 93 -19.50 -4.26 -6.74
CA ILE A 93 -18.63 -4.71 -7.85
C ILE A 93 -19.21 -5.93 -8.54
N ILE A 94 -19.64 -6.94 -7.78
CA ILE A 94 -20.29 -8.14 -8.31
C ILE A 94 -21.55 -7.75 -9.09
N ARG A 95 -22.39 -6.88 -8.52
CA ARG A 95 -23.63 -6.46 -9.18
C ARG A 95 -23.37 -5.72 -10.48
N LEU A 96 -22.36 -4.85 -10.51
CA LEU A 96 -21.95 -4.17 -11.73
C LEU A 96 -21.48 -5.17 -12.78
N GLN A 97 -20.65 -6.15 -12.41
CA GLN A 97 -20.22 -7.21 -13.33
C GLN A 97 -21.40 -8.02 -13.89
N GLU A 98 -22.40 -8.33 -13.06
CA GLU A 98 -23.62 -9.01 -13.52
C GLU A 98 -24.42 -8.21 -14.54
N PHE A 99 -24.55 -6.89 -14.36
CA PHE A 99 -25.31 -6.05 -15.29
C PHE A 99 -24.78 -6.09 -16.72
N PHE A 100 -23.49 -6.38 -16.91
CA PHE A 100 -22.89 -6.45 -18.25
C PHE A 100 -22.89 -7.86 -18.86
N LYS A 101 -23.33 -8.90 -18.12
CA LYS A 101 -23.46 -10.26 -18.70
C LYS A 101 -24.44 -10.31 -19.88
N VAL A 102 -25.58 -9.63 -19.76
CA VAL A 102 -26.61 -9.59 -20.81
C VAL A 102 -26.15 -8.74 -22.02
N PRO A 103 -25.63 -7.50 -21.85
CA PRO A 103 -25.02 -6.73 -22.94
C PRO A 103 -23.88 -7.46 -23.67
N ASN A 104 -23.09 -8.26 -22.96
CA ASN A 104 -22.05 -9.09 -23.56
C ASN A 104 -22.61 -10.36 -24.25
N ASN A 105 -23.93 -10.51 -24.37
CA ASN A 105 -24.59 -11.68 -24.96
C ASN A 105 -24.16 -13.02 -24.33
N GLY A 106 -23.85 -13.02 -23.03
CA GLY A 106 -23.36 -14.20 -22.32
C GLY A 106 -21.95 -14.66 -22.70
N VAL A 107 -21.21 -13.87 -23.49
CA VAL A 107 -19.79 -14.14 -23.80
C VAL A 107 -18.98 -14.04 -22.50
N VAL A 108 -18.28 -15.12 -22.16
CA VAL A 108 -17.48 -15.24 -20.93
C VAL A 108 -16.01 -14.92 -21.21
N ASP A 109 -15.44 -15.48 -22.28
CA ASP A 109 -14.06 -15.25 -22.69
C ASP A 109 -13.99 -14.06 -23.67
N ASP A 110 -13.13 -13.09 -23.37
CA ASP A 110 -12.94 -11.86 -24.14
C ASP A 110 -14.26 -11.11 -24.45
N PRO A 111 -15.05 -10.74 -23.41
CA PRO A 111 -16.32 -10.07 -23.63
C PRO A 111 -16.11 -8.65 -24.16
N PRO A 112 -17.06 -8.11 -24.95
CA PRO A 112 -17.00 -6.75 -25.46
C PRO A 112 -16.83 -5.68 -24.37
N ILE A 113 -17.40 -5.91 -23.18
CA ILE A 113 -17.29 -5.02 -22.01
C ILE A 113 -16.71 -5.79 -20.84
N ILE A 114 -15.55 -5.36 -20.35
CA ILE A 114 -14.89 -5.92 -19.18
C ILE A 114 -15.07 -4.96 -17.99
N VAL A 115 -15.76 -5.41 -16.95
CA VAL A 115 -15.91 -4.68 -15.69
C VAL A 115 -15.00 -5.32 -14.64
N THR A 116 -13.98 -4.59 -14.20
CA THR A 116 -13.07 -5.02 -13.14
C THR A 116 -13.27 -4.22 -11.88
N GLY A 117 -12.93 -4.82 -10.75
CA GLY A 117 -13.03 -4.22 -9.45
C GLY A 117 -12.45 -5.15 -8.39
N GLN A 118 -12.24 -4.63 -7.20
CA GLN A 118 -11.68 -5.41 -6.12
C GLN A 118 -12.78 -6.16 -5.37
N VAL A 119 -12.79 -7.47 -5.53
CA VAL A 119 -13.54 -8.46 -4.72
C VAL A 119 -12.64 -8.99 -3.60
N ARG A 120 -13.20 -9.34 -2.44
CA ARG A 120 -12.39 -9.99 -1.40
C ARG A 120 -11.99 -11.37 -1.91
N LYS A 121 -10.73 -11.77 -1.64
CA LYS A 121 -10.24 -13.12 -1.97
C LYS A 121 -10.59 -14.09 -0.85
#